data_AF-A0A7K3KSR1-F1
#
_entry.id   AF-A0A7K3KSR1-F1
#
_cell.length_a   1.000
_cell.length_b   1.000
_cell.length_c   1.000
_cell.angle_alpha   90.00
_cell.angle_beta   90.00
_cell.angle_gamma   90.00
#
_symmetry.space_group_name_H-M   'P 1'
#
loop_
_entity.id
_entity.type
_entity.pdbx_description
1 polymer ?
#
loop_
_entity_poly.entity_id
_entity_poly.type
_entity_poly.pdbx_seq_one_letter_code
_entity_poly.pdbx_strand_id
1 'polypeptide(L)' 'MNREEMTLLGFEIVAYAGDARSKLLEALKAAENGDFAKADSLVVEAGSCIAEA' A
#
# COMPACT_ATOMS: atom_id res chain seq x y z
N MET A 1 11.31 14.68 18.51
CA MET A 1 11.76 14.11 17.23
C MET A 1 13.27 14.28 17.12
N ASN A 2 14.00 13.25 17.54
CA ASN A 2 15.44 13.11 17.36
C ASN A 2 15.74 12.50 15.96
N ARG A 3 17.01 12.39 15.59
CA ARG A 3 17.43 11.87 14.28
C ARG A 3 17.05 10.40 14.07
N GLU A 4 17.08 9.58 15.11
CA GLU A 4 16.70 8.16 15.08
C GLU A 4 15.19 8.01 14.88
N GLU A 5 14.37 8.78 15.62
CA GLU A 5 12.90 8.82 15.48
C GLU A 5 12.49 9.26 14.07
N MET A 6 13.18 10.26 13.51
CA MET A 6 12.94 10.72 12.13
C MET A 6 13.31 9.66 11.08
N THR A 7 14.36 8.88 11.36
CA THR A 7 14.80 7.81 10.46
C THR A 7 13.83 6.62 10.53
N LEU A 8 13.37 6.25 11.72
CA LEU A 8 12.41 5.18 11.93
C LEU A 8 11.07 5.50 11.25
N LEU A 9 10.58 6.73 11.43
CA LEU A 9 9.39 7.24 10.74
C LEU A 9 9.56 7.17 9.21
N GLY A 10 10.75 7.52 8.70
CA GLY A 10 11.05 7.38 7.28
C GLY A 10 10.98 5.94 6.78
N PHE A 11 11.43 4.96 7.58
CA PHE A 11 11.30 3.55 7.25
C PHE A 11 9.86 3.07 7.25
N GLU A 12 9.05 3.50 8.22
CA GLU A 12 7.63 3.15 8.30
C GLU A 12 6.87 3.66 7.07
N ILE A 13 7.06 4.93 6.70
CA ILE A 13 6.44 5.51 5.49
C ILE A 13 6.81 4.72 4.23
N VAL A 14 8.08 4.36 4.08
CA VAL A 14 8.56 3.59 2.92
C VAL A 14 7.97 2.18 2.91
N ALA A 15 7.83 1.54 4.07
CA ALA A 15 7.24 0.21 4.20
C ALA A 15 5.76 0.23 3.79
N TYR A 16 4.97 1.17 4.32
CA TYR A 16 3.57 1.35 3.99
C TYR A 16 3.36 1.67 2.50
N ALA A 17 4.17 2.56 1.93
CA ALA A 17 4.12 2.89 0.51
C ALA A 17 4.49 1.68 -0.38
N GLY A 18 5.45 0.87 0.04
CA GLY A 18 5.85 -0.36 -0.64
C GLY A 18 4.75 -1.42 -0.66
N ASP A 19 4.06 -1.59 0.48
CA ASP A 19 2.96 -2.54 0.62
C ASP A 19 1.74 -2.10 -0.22
N ALA A 20 1.32 -0.84 -0.11
CA ALA A 20 0.24 -0.28 -0.91
C ALA A 20 0.52 -0.40 -2.42
N ARG A 21 1.75 -0.11 -2.86
CA ARG A 21 2.17 -0.29 -4.26
C ARG A 21 2.03 -1.74 -4.72
N SER A 22 2.40 -2.70 -3.87
CA SER A 22 2.33 -4.13 -4.21
C SER A 22 0.88 -4.57 -4.38
N LYS A 23 -0.01 -4.17 -3.46
CA LYS A 23 -1.46 -4.43 -3.53
C LYS A 23 -2.10 -3.82 -4.77
N LEU A 24 -1.75 -2.59 -5.14
CA LEU A 24 -2.26 -1.96 -6.37
C LEU A 24 -1.80 -2.66 -7.65
N LEU A 25 -0.58 -3.22 -7.67
CA LEU A 25 -0.11 -4.04 -8.79
C LEU A 25 -0.87 -5.37 -8.88
N GLU A 26 -1.23 -5.98 -7.75
CA GLU A 26 -2.11 -7.15 -7.74
C GLU A 26 -3.54 -6.81 -8.16
N ALA A 27 -4.05 -5.64 -7.76
CA ALA A 27 -5.36 -5.15 -8.20
C ALA A 27 -5.40 -4.96 -9.71
N LEU A 28 -4.34 -4.39 -10.30
CA LEU A 28 -4.20 -4.24 -11.73
C LEU A 28 -4.25 -5.59 -12.45
N LYS A 29 -3.48 -6.58 -11.97
CA LYS A 29 -3.50 -7.94 -12.53
C LYS A 29 -4.87 -8.62 -12.39
N ALA A 30 -5.57 -8.40 -11.27
CA ALA A 30 -6.92 -8.91 -11.08
C ALA A 30 -7.91 -8.29 -12.08
N ALA A 31 -7.84 -6.97 -12.28
CA ALA A 31 -8.64 -6.26 -13.27
C ALA A 31 -8.33 -6.69 -14.71
N GLU A 32 -7.06 -6.91 -15.06
CA GLU A 32 -6.64 -7.45 -16.37
C GLU A 32 -7.25 -8.84 -16.64
N ASN A 33 -7.44 -9.65 -15.59
CA ASN A 33 -8.08 -10.96 -15.68
C ASN A 33 -9.62 -10.89 -15.61
N GLY A 34 -10.20 -9.69 -15.54
CA GLY A 34 -11.65 -9.46 -15.43
C GLY A 34 -12.23 -9.63 -14.01
N ASP A 35 -11.39 -9.84 -13.00
CA ASP A 35 -11.80 -9.98 -11.61
C ASP A 35 -11.81 -8.60 -10.91
N PHE A 36 -12.80 -7.79 -11.27
CA PHE A 36 -12.94 -6.44 -10.73
C PHE A 36 -13.29 -6.41 -9.24
N ALA A 37 -13.98 -7.45 -8.72
CA ALA A 37 -14.32 -7.52 -7.30
C ALA A 37 -13.06 -7.66 -6.43
N LYS A 38 -12.12 -8.50 -6.87
CA LYS A 38 -10.82 -8.63 -6.21
C LYS A 38 -9.97 -7.36 -6.38
N ALA A 39 -9.99 -6.75 -7.57
CA ALA A 39 -9.28 -5.49 -7.81
C ALA A 39 -9.76 -4.37 -6.86
N ASP A 40 -11.08 -4.20 -6.70
CA ASP A 40 -11.67 -3.19 -5.83
C ASP A 40 -11.28 -3.41 -4.35
N SER A 41 -11.33 -4.66 -3.89
CA SER A 41 -10.90 -5.04 -2.54
C SER A 41 -9.43 -4.68 -2.29
N LEU A 42 -8.54 -5.00 -3.23
CA LEU A 42 -7.10 -4.71 -3.13
C LEU A 42 -6.80 -3.21 -3.17
N VAL A 43 -7.59 -2.42 -3.90
CA VAL A 43 -7.49 -0.95 -3.92
C VAL A 43 -7.88 -0.36 -2.57
N VAL A 44 -8.95 -0.86 -1.95
CA VAL A 44 -9.37 -0.44 -0.60
C VAL A 44 -8.29 -0.80 0.43
N GLU A 45 -7.75 -2.01 0.39
CA GLU A 45 -6.66 -2.44 1.28
C GLU A 45 -5.40 -1.58 1.10
N ALA A 46 -5.02 -1.25 -0.14
CA ALA A 46 -3.91 -0.36 -0.40
C ALA A 46 -4.14 1.06 0.15
N GLY A 47 -5.39 1.55 0.08
CA GLY A 47 -5.79 2.83 0.68
C GLY A 47 -5.62 2.84 2.19
N SER A 48 -6.01 1.77 2.88
CA SER A 48 -5.82 1.62 4.33
C SER A 48 -4.34 1.64 4.72
N CYS A 49 -3.47 0.94 3.97
CA CYS A 49 -2.03 0.95 4.22
C CYS A 49 -1.41 2.36 4.17
N ILE A 50 -1.94 3.25 3.32
CA ILE A 50 -1.46 4.64 3.22
C ILE A 50 -2.08 5.54 4.30
N ALA A 51 -3.32 5.26 4.71
CA ALA A 51 -4.00 6.03 5.75
C ALA A 51 -3.43 5.76 7.16
N GLU A 52 -2.83 4.59 7.37
CA GLU A 52 -2.15 4.20 8.61
C GLU A 52 -0.68 4.66 8.70
N ALA A 53 -0.14 5.24 7.60
CA ALA A 53 1.22 5.78 7.51
C ALA A 53 1.32 7.25 7.98
#